data_AF-A0A9E5SB98-F1
#
_entry.id   AF-A0A9E5SB98-F1
#
_cell.length_a   1.000
_cell.length_b   1.000
_cell.length_c   1.000
_cell.angle_alpha   90.00
_cell.angle_beta   90.00
_cell.angle_gamma   90.00
#
_symmetry.space_group_name_H-M   'P 1'
#
loop_
_entity.id
_entity.type
_entity.pdbx_description
1 polymer ?
#
loop_
_entity_poly.entity_id
_entity_poly.type
_entity_poly.pdbx_seq_one_letter_code
_entity_poly.pdbx_strand_id
1 'polypeptide(L)'
;MIGEGRAKSDGFNDHGVFYQKECFYKTLLSVIKPEITPYLESLYKVKELLSLSEIISAGENQLHHVIRMLEIAASIPDSVFEKLKISKNELVLGVIFHDVGKGKEVDDRYFDSSMVTKGSAPDFLRHYPGMNWAEWMVPFHDHIAASYLIAKKYHCSIRVLEAVALHHHVKIRPRTLNLLGDSLQLSSMVKLDIFHYNPVQYAAPGGNLAQVIAILDQLCAIERKFRGFSGLGLEPQQIEYEVVRDLVIGITDNKDPRLDALGTSLNGNESVILFDLKAFGSFVKMHTEYEVQNMKASILQLIRNMVRVNRGLRERDMVALIGGDEYAVITRVEDSAVLNKMAERVAEVIKLKTGFQVRAGYGIGGSIAENYHKARLQAELMKKRRFLVDE
;
A
#
# COMPACT_ATOMS: atom_id res chain seq x y z
N MET A 1 -7.62 -68.80 19.93
CA MET A 1 -8.53 -67.83 20.58
C MET A 1 -7.70 -66.74 21.22
N ILE A 2 -7.93 -65.51 20.76
CA ILE A 2 -7.87 -64.21 21.45
C ILE A 2 -6.68 -63.94 22.39
N GLY A 3 -5.81 -63.01 21.98
CA GLY A 3 -4.96 -62.23 22.87
C GLY A 3 -5.08 -60.75 22.52
N GLU A 4 -6.06 -60.07 23.14
CA GLU A 4 -6.19 -58.60 23.09
C GLU A 4 -5.11 -57.95 23.95
N GLY A 5 -4.11 -57.34 23.31
CA GLY A 5 -3.19 -56.41 23.97
C GLY A 5 -3.84 -55.03 24.10
N ARG A 6 -4.53 -54.78 25.21
CA ARG A 6 -4.98 -53.43 25.59
C ARG A 6 -3.79 -52.56 25.98
N ALA A 7 -3.69 -51.43 25.30
CA ALA A 7 -2.76 -50.34 25.56
C ALA A 7 -2.85 -49.85 27.02
N LYS A 8 -1.69 -49.73 27.66
CA LYS A 8 -1.52 -48.87 28.84
C LYS A 8 -1.21 -47.46 28.36
N SER A 9 -2.06 -46.54 28.79
CA SER A 9 -1.88 -45.10 28.72
C SER A 9 -0.73 -44.67 29.64
N ASP A 10 0.35 -44.15 29.07
CA ASP A 10 1.32 -43.35 29.82
C ASP A 10 1.19 -41.89 29.39
N GLY A 11 0.95 -41.04 30.39
CA GLY A 11 0.68 -39.62 30.23
C GLY A 11 1.86 -38.87 29.61
N PHE A 12 1.55 -38.05 28.61
CA PHE A 12 2.48 -37.06 28.11
C PHE A 12 2.43 -35.81 28.99
N ASN A 13 3.57 -35.52 29.60
CA ASN A 13 3.86 -34.35 30.40
C ASN A 13 3.55 -33.03 29.66
N ASP A 14 2.85 -32.16 30.37
CA ASP A 14 2.35 -30.83 30.00
C ASP A 14 3.45 -29.74 29.88
N HIS A 15 4.70 -30.13 29.66
CA HIS A 15 5.87 -29.24 29.66
C HIS A 15 6.43 -28.89 28.27
N GLY A 16 5.97 -29.55 27.20
CA GLY A 16 6.47 -29.32 25.83
C GLY A 16 5.87 -28.10 25.12
N VAL A 17 4.65 -27.69 25.51
CA VAL A 17 3.89 -26.64 24.80
C VAL A 17 4.40 -25.23 25.13
N PHE A 18 4.87 -25.01 26.37
CA PHE A 18 5.42 -23.71 26.80
C PHE A 18 6.72 -23.34 26.07
N TYR A 19 7.60 -24.32 25.84
CA TYR A 19 8.90 -24.10 25.20
C TYR A 19 8.77 -23.70 23.71
N GLN A 20 7.78 -24.23 23.00
CA GLN A 20 7.55 -23.92 21.59
C GLN A 20 7.01 -22.50 21.38
N LYS A 21 6.07 -22.06 22.23
CA LYS A 21 5.50 -20.71 22.18
C LYS A 21 6.55 -19.64 22.49
N GLU A 22 7.37 -19.88 23.51
CA GLU A 22 8.46 -18.97 23.88
C GLU A 22 9.55 -18.88 22.81
N CYS A 23 9.89 -20.03 22.17
CA CYS A 23 10.85 -20.07 21.07
C CYS A 23 10.30 -19.40 19.80
N PHE A 24 9.01 -19.57 19.49
CA PHE A 24 8.34 -18.84 18.41
C PHE A 24 8.39 -17.33 18.63
N TYR A 25 8.08 -16.83 19.83
CA TYR A 25 8.18 -15.38 20.13
C TYR A 25 9.61 -14.86 20.08
N LYS A 26 10.60 -15.60 20.60
CA LYS A 26 12.01 -15.23 20.46
C LYS A 26 12.45 -15.17 18.99
N THR A 27 11.96 -16.09 18.17
CA THR A 27 12.22 -16.11 16.74
C THR A 27 11.55 -14.93 16.05
N LEU A 28 10.29 -14.63 16.38
CA LEU A 28 9.55 -13.47 15.86
C LEU A 28 10.20 -12.14 16.25
N LEU A 29 10.69 -12.02 17.48
CA LEU A 29 11.48 -10.87 17.94
C LEU A 29 12.84 -10.76 17.25
N SER A 30 13.41 -11.88 16.78
CA SER A 30 14.71 -11.89 16.08
C SER A 30 14.62 -11.52 14.60
N VAL A 31 13.46 -11.65 13.96
CA VAL A 31 13.19 -11.12 12.61
C VAL A 31 12.72 -9.66 12.62
N ILE A 32 12.39 -9.16 13.80
CA ILE A 32 11.98 -7.78 14.03
C ILE A 32 13.22 -6.91 14.29
N LYS A 33 13.20 -5.66 13.81
CA LYS A 33 14.27 -4.69 14.02
C LYS A 33 14.57 -4.47 15.52
N PRO A 34 15.83 -4.62 16.00
CA PRO A 34 16.17 -4.50 17.43
C PRO A 34 15.72 -3.19 18.07
N GLU A 35 15.61 -2.12 17.28
CA GLU A 35 15.21 -0.79 17.73
C GLU A 35 13.75 -0.73 18.20
N ILE A 36 12.92 -1.72 17.86
CA ILE A 36 11.50 -1.74 18.23
C ILE A 36 11.20 -2.63 19.44
N THR A 37 12.13 -3.49 19.85
CA THR A 37 11.95 -4.42 20.97
C THR A 37 11.45 -3.73 22.25
N PRO A 38 11.99 -2.56 22.67
CA PRO A 38 11.48 -1.86 23.87
C PRO A 38 10.02 -1.39 23.74
N TYR A 39 9.54 -1.15 22.51
CA TYR A 39 8.16 -0.74 22.26
C TYR A 39 7.21 -1.95 22.25
N LEU A 40 7.67 -3.11 21.76
CA LEU A 40 6.89 -4.34 21.78
C LEU A 40 6.59 -4.83 23.20
N GLU A 41 7.51 -4.63 24.14
CA GLU A 41 7.25 -4.91 25.56
C GLU A 41 6.11 -4.06 26.14
N SER A 42 5.89 -2.86 25.59
CA SER A 42 4.80 -1.98 26.01
C SER A 42 3.44 -2.46 25.51
N LEU A 43 3.38 -3.24 24.42
CA LEU A 43 2.14 -3.82 23.90
C LEU A 43 1.46 -4.75 24.92
N TYR A 44 2.26 -5.56 25.62
CA TYR A 44 1.75 -6.50 26.62
C TYR A 44 1.16 -5.83 27.86
N LYS A 45 1.44 -4.54 28.07
CA LYS A 45 0.88 -3.76 29.18
C LYS A 45 -0.54 -3.29 28.90
N VAL A 46 -1.00 -3.34 27.64
CA VAL A 46 -2.34 -2.92 27.24
C VAL A 46 -3.14 -4.15 26.82
N LYS A 47 -3.97 -4.65 27.74
CA LYS A 47 -4.72 -5.91 27.55
C LYS A 47 -5.60 -5.89 26.29
N GLU A 48 -6.25 -4.75 26.04
CA GLU A 48 -7.18 -4.53 24.93
C GLU A 48 -6.45 -4.57 23.57
N LEU A 49 -5.15 -4.33 23.51
CA LEU A 49 -4.42 -4.26 22.25
C LEU A 49 -4.30 -5.63 21.55
N LEU A 50 -4.24 -6.71 22.33
CA LEU A 50 -4.10 -8.06 21.76
C LEU A 50 -5.35 -8.51 21.00
N SER A 51 -6.54 -7.96 21.29
CA SER A 51 -7.74 -8.31 20.52
C SER A 51 -7.67 -7.81 19.08
N LEU A 52 -6.82 -6.82 18.77
CA LEU A 52 -6.57 -6.39 17.39
C LEU A 52 -5.96 -7.50 16.53
N SER A 53 -5.34 -8.52 17.13
CA SER A 53 -4.82 -9.67 16.38
C SER A 53 -5.91 -10.50 15.72
N GLU A 54 -7.15 -10.39 16.21
CA GLU A 54 -8.31 -11.09 15.65
C GLU A 54 -9.06 -10.24 14.63
N ILE A 55 -8.68 -8.98 14.41
CA ILE A 55 -9.42 -8.03 13.57
C ILE A 55 -8.65 -7.80 12.26
N ILE A 56 -9.35 -7.96 11.14
CA ILE A 56 -8.85 -7.61 9.81
C ILE A 56 -9.71 -6.46 9.30
N SER A 57 -9.08 -5.32 8.97
CA SER A 57 -9.78 -4.16 8.43
C SER A 57 -8.98 -3.57 7.27
N ALA A 58 -9.65 -3.27 6.17
CA ALA A 58 -9.02 -2.82 4.92
C ALA A 58 -7.89 -3.75 4.44
N GLY A 59 -8.08 -5.06 4.56
CA GLY A 59 -7.16 -6.11 4.12
C GLY A 59 -5.94 -6.33 5.03
N GLU A 60 -5.87 -5.67 6.18
CA GLU A 60 -4.74 -5.78 7.10
C GLU A 60 -5.16 -6.19 8.51
N ASN A 61 -4.34 -7.02 9.16
CA ASN A 61 -4.47 -7.32 10.57
C ASN A 61 -4.18 -6.07 11.42
N GLN A 62 -5.09 -5.70 12.30
CA GLN A 62 -4.99 -4.42 13.02
C GLN A 62 -3.88 -4.39 14.07
N LEU A 63 -3.47 -5.55 14.63
CA LEU A 63 -2.28 -5.59 15.48
C LEU A 63 -1.00 -5.40 14.66
N HIS A 64 -0.93 -5.97 13.47
CA HIS A 64 0.18 -5.74 12.54
C HIS A 64 0.30 -4.28 12.13
N HIS A 65 -0.82 -3.60 11.84
CA HIS A 65 -0.86 -2.16 11.56
C HIS A 65 -0.21 -1.34 12.69
N VAL A 66 -0.58 -1.60 13.94
CA VAL A 66 0.01 -0.91 15.11
C VAL A 66 1.52 -1.18 15.22
N ILE A 67 1.95 -2.44 15.04
CA ILE A 67 3.39 -2.79 15.05
C ILE A 67 4.12 -2.04 13.94
N ARG A 68 3.54 -1.97 12.74
CA ARG A 68 4.14 -1.27 11.61
C ARG A 68 4.29 0.23 11.87
N MET A 69 3.28 0.87 12.46
CA MET A 69 3.40 2.27 12.88
C MET A 69 4.49 2.47 13.94
N LEU A 70 4.68 1.52 14.87
CA LEU A 70 5.77 1.57 15.85
C LEU A 70 7.15 1.45 15.21
N GLU A 71 7.30 0.63 14.16
CA GLU A 71 8.53 0.56 13.37
C GLU A 71 8.89 1.89 12.72
N ILE A 72 7.90 2.54 12.11
CA ILE A 72 8.11 3.85 11.50
C ILE A 72 8.45 4.87 12.59
N ALA A 73 7.70 4.88 13.70
CA ALA A 73 7.96 5.77 14.84
C ALA A 73 9.36 5.60 15.44
N ALA A 74 9.87 4.37 15.50
CA ALA A 74 11.21 4.06 16.01
C ALA A 74 12.31 4.66 15.13
N SER A 75 12.07 4.73 13.81
CA SER A 75 13.01 5.23 12.80
C SER A 75 13.13 6.76 12.72
N ILE A 76 12.23 7.50 13.39
CA ILE A 76 12.25 8.97 13.41
C ILE A 76 13.39 9.44 14.32
N PRO A 77 14.28 10.33 13.84
CA PRO A 77 15.40 10.84 14.64
C PRO A 77 14.94 11.86 15.68
N ASP A 78 15.64 11.92 16.82
CA ASP A 78 15.25 12.76 17.96
C ASP A 78 15.16 14.26 17.64
N SER A 79 15.95 14.73 16.68
CA SER A 79 15.88 16.12 16.20
C SER A 79 14.51 16.53 15.63
N VAL A 80 13.71 15.58 15.15
CA VAL A 80 12.33 15.82 14.70
C VAL A 80 11.41 16.02 15.91
N PHE A 81 11.56 15.18 16.94
CA PHE A 81 10.79 15.29 18.18
C PHE A 81 11.02 16.63 18.88
N GLU A 82 12.27 17.08 18.96
CA GLU A 82 12.65 18.39 19.51
C GLU A 82 11.98 19.55 18.74
N LYS A 83 12.06 19.54 17.41
CA LYS A 83 11.45 20.57 16.55
C LYS A 83 9.93 20.61 16.65
N LEU A 84 9.30 19.45 16.85
CA LEU A 84 7.85 19.31 17.02
C LEU A 84 7.39 19.51 18.48
N LYS A 85 8.32 19.60 19.44
CA LYS A 85 8.05 19.71 20.89
C LYS A 85 7.14 18.58 21.41
N ILE A 86 7.37 17.37 20.90
CA ILE A 86 6.73 16.13 21.36
C ILE A 86 7.80 15.18 21.88
N SER A 87 7.46 14.28 22.79
CA SER A 87 8.37 13.23 23.23
C SER A 87 8.15 11.93 22.46
N LYS A 88 9.20 11.12 22.31
CA LYS A 88 9.11 9.79 21.69
C LYS A 88 8.13 8.88 22.43
N ASN A 89 8.07 8.98 23.76
CA ASN A 89 7.13 8.22 24.58
C ASN A 89 5.67 8.61 24.32
N GLU A 90 5.37 9.91 24.16
CA GLU A 90 4.03 10.36 23.76
C GLU A 90 3.63 9.80 22.39
N LEU A 91 4.56 9.76 21.42
CA LEU A 91 4.30 9.14 20.12
C LEU A 91 4.00 7.65 20.24
N VAL A 92 4.81 6.90 20.96
CA VAL A 92 4.62 5.45 21.15
C VAL A 92 3.27 5.15 21.81
N LEU A 93 2.91 5.87 22.88
CA LEU A 93 1.60 5.72 23.52
C LEU A 93 0.47 6.10 22.57
N GLY A 94 0.63 7.20 21.82
CA GLY A 94 -0.34 7.59 20.80
C GLY A 94 -0.58 6.50 19.77
N VAL A 95 0.48 5.88 19.23
CA VAL A 95 0.39 4.77 18.27
C VAL A 95 -0.27 3.55 18.90
N ILE A 96 0.06 3.19 20.14
CA ILE A 96 -0.55 2.04 20.82
C ILE A 96 -2.06 2.24 21.00
N PHE A 97 -2.50 3.45 21.36
CA PHE A 97 -3.89 3.71 21.73
C PHE A 97 -4.78 4.22 20.59
N HIS A 98 -4.27 4.60 19.41
CA HIS A 98 -5.12 5.22 18.37
C HIS A 98 -6.27 4.30 17.91
N ASP A 99 -5.95 3.01 17.70
CA ASP A 99 -6.86 2.02 17.12
C ASP A 99 -7.29 0.90 18.09
N VAL A 100 -6.86 0.95 19.35
CA VAL A 100 -7.12 -0.13 20.34
C VAL A 100 -8.60 -0.41 20.55
N GLY A 101 -9.48 0.57 20.28
CA GLY A 101 -10.92 0.45 20.37
C GLY A 101 -11.60 -0.19 19.18
N LYS A 102 -10.87 -0.56 18.12
CA LYS A 102 -11.47 -1.23 16.95
C LYS A 102 -12.04 -2.58 17.36
N GLY A 103 -13.27 -2.85 16.94
CA GLY A 103 -13.96 -4.12 17.16
C GLY A 103 -14.40 -4.78 15.85
N LYS A 104 -15.33 -5.73 15.97
CA LYS A 104 -15.83 -6.53 14.84
C LYS A 104 -16.68 -5.73 13.86
N GLU A 105 -17.15 -4.55 14.27
CA GLU A 105 -17.97 -3.65 13.47
C GLU A 105 -17.27 -3.07 12.24
N VAL A 106 -15.93 -3.14 12.18
CA VAL A 106 -15.11 -2.73 11.03
C VAL A 106 -14.28 -3.87 10.47
N ASP A 107 -14.60 -5.12 10.87
CA ASP A 107 -13.89 -6.30 10.40
C ASP A 107 -14.37 -6.72 9.02
N ASP A 108 -13.47 -6.79 8.04
CA ASP A 108 -13.79 -7.05 6.64
C ASP A 108 -14.57 -8.35 6.41
N ARG A 109 -14.48 -9.32 7.32
CA ARG A 109 -15.23 -10.59 7.24
C ARG A 109 -16.72 -10.43 7.52
N TYR A 110 -17.11 -9.37 8.24
CA TYR A 110 -18.47 -9.13 8.70
C TYR A 110 -19.02 -7.76 8.27
N PHE A 111 -18.16 -6.87 7.79
CA PHE A 111 -18.48 -5.49 7.48
C PHE A 111 -19.31 -5.36 6.21
N ASP A 112 -20.41 -4.61 6.29
CA ASP A 112 -21.23 -4.19 5.15
C ASP A 112 -21.19 -2.66 5.00
N SER A 113 -20.57 -2.20 3.91
CA SER A 113 -20.45 -0.78 3.58
C SER A 113 -21.80 -0.04 3.46
N SER A 114 -22.89 -0.74 3.17
CA SER A 114 -24.23 -0.15 3.07
C SER A 114 -24.82 0.26 4.42
N MET A 115 -24.26 -0.26 5.52
CA MET A 115 -24.66 0.08 6.89
C MET A 115 -24.00 1.38 7.40
N VAL A 116 -23.09 1.97 6.61
CA VAL A 116 -22.37 3.17 6.99
C VAL A 116 -23.30 4.38 6.92
N THR A 117 -23.43 5.09 8.05
CA THR A 117 -24.30 6.26 8.15
C THR A 117 -23.57 7.46 8.74
N LYS A 118 -24.06 8.66 8.42
CA LYS A 118 -23.61 9.89 9.07
C LYS A 118 -24.13 9.92 10.50
N GLY A 119 -23.22 10.11 11.45
CA GLY A 119 -23.52 10.28 12.86
C GLY A 119 -22.95 11.58 13.40
N SER A 120 -22.70 11.61 14.71
CA SER A 120 -22.05 12.71 15.39
C SER A 120 -21.07 12.18 16.41
N ALA A 121 -19.96 12.90 16.63
CA ALA A 121 -19.01 12.55 17.67
C ALA A 121 -19.71 12.53 19.05
N PRO A 122 -19.36 11.58 19.94
CA PRO A 122 -19.88 11.55 21.31
C PRO A 122 -19.57 12.85 22.08
N ASP A 123 -20.46 13.25 23.00
CA ASP A 123 -20.35 14.52 23.75
C ASP A 123 -19.01 14.68 24.48
N PHE A 124 -18.46 13.58 25.00
CA PHE A 124 -17.18 13.62 25.71
C PHE A 124 -15.98 13.87 24.80
N LEU A 125 -16.08 13.76 23.47
CA LEU A 125 -15.04 14.15 22.51
C LEU A 125 -15.22 15.57 21.96
N ARG A 126 -16.44 16.12 22.03
CA ARG A 126 -16.81 17.43 21.48
C ARG A 126 -16.05 18.63 22.08
N HIS A 127 -15.40 18.44 23.22
CA HIS A 127 -14.54 19.47 23.83
C HIS A 127 -13.22 19.67 23.05
N TYR A 128 -12.80 18.71 22.21
CA TYR A 128 -11.66 18.92 21.32
C TYR A 128 -12.07 19.79 20.12
N PRO A 129 -11.31 20.86 19.81
CA PRO A 129 -11.63 21.74 18.68
C PRO A 129 -11.70 20.96 17.37
N GLY A 130 -12.79 21.16 16.62
CA GLY A 130 -13.02 20.46 15.35
C GLY A 130 -14.02 19.31 15.43
N MET A 131 -14.19 18.67 16.59
CA MET A 131 -15.07 17.50 16.74
C MET A 131 -16.56 17.80 16.56
N ASN A 132 -16.97 19.05 16.74
CA ASN A 132 -18.37 19.48 16.57
C ASN A 132 -18.82 19.56 15.11
N TRP A 133 -17.89 19.64 14.16
CA TRP A 133 -18.19 19.76 12.73
C TRP A 133 -17.44 18.75 11.86
N ALA A 134 -16.56 17.92 12.45
CA ALA A 134 -15.93 16.83 11.76
C ALA A 134 -16.98 15.81 11.31
N GLU A 135 -16.82 15.27 10.09
CA GLU A 135 -17.70 14.23 9.60
C GLU A 135 -17.50 12.95 10.43
N TRP A 136 -18.58 12.49 11.07
CA TRP A 136 -18.57 11.26 11.86
C TRP A 136 -19.32 10.17 11.11
N MET A 137 -18.63 9.07 10.78
CA MET A 137 -19.20 7.95 10.04
C MET A 137 -19.31 6.75 10.98
N VAL A 138 -20.52 6.22 11.16
CA VAL A 138 -20.79 5.06 12.00
C VAL A 138 -20.88 3.82 11.10
N PRO A 139 -20.20 2.69 11.43
CA PRO A 139 -19.41 2.45 12.64
C PRO A 139 -17.93 2.85 12.53
N PHE A 140 -17.47 3.39 11.39
CA PHE A 140 -16.04 3.64 11.13
C PHE A 140 -15.32 4.45 12.21
N HIS A 141 -15.96 5.43 12.84
CA HIS A 141 -15.34 6.29 13.84
C HIS A 141 -15.64 5.88 15.28
N ASP A 142 -16.44 4.84 15.51
CA ASP A 142 -16.78 4.39 16.87
C ASP A 142 -15.55 3.91 17.65
N HIS A 143 -14.57 3.32 16.93
CA HIS A 143 -13.29 2.94 17.52
C HIS A 143 -12.56 4.14 18.14
N ILE A 144 -12.68 5.35 17.61
CA ILE A 144 -12.02 6.55 18.17
C ILE A 144 -12.52 6.81 19.58
N ALA A 145 -13.84 6.70 19.78
CA ALA A 145 -14.49 6.88 21.07
C ALA A 145 -14.08 5.79 22.06
N ALA A 146 -14.06 4.52 21.62
CA ALA A 146 -13.62 3.39 22.43
C ALA A 146 -12.13 3.51 22.80
N SER A 147 -11.26 3.79 21.82
CA SER A 147 -9.82 4.03 21.97
C SER A 147 -9.54 5.14 22.99
N TYR A 148 -10.28 6.25 22.92
CA TYR A 148 -10.16 7.36 23.87
C TYR A 148 -10.47 6.93 25.31
N LEU A 149 -11.57 6.21 25.53
CA LEU A 149 -11.96 5.75 26.85
C LEU A 149 -10.95 4.75 27.42
N ILE A 150 -10.40 3.87 26.57
CA ILE A 150 -9.32 2.95 26.92
C ILE A 150 -8.07 3.76 27.30
N ALA A 151 -7.59 4.68 26.46
CA ALA A 151 -6.42 5.52 26.75
C ALA A 151 -6.56 6.30 28.06
N LYS A 152 -7.78 6.81 28.36
CA LYS A 152 -8.09 7.50 29.62
C LYS A 152 -7.99 6.58 30.83
N LYS A 153 -8.43 5.33 30.73
CA LYS A 153 -8.29 4.30 31.79
C LYS A 153 -6.83 3.98 32.08
N TYR A 154 -5.96 4.06 31.08
CA TYR A 154 -4.50 3.91 31.26
C TYR A 154 -3.79 5.21 31.68
N HIS A 155 -4.53 6.25 32.07
CA HIS A 155 -4.00 7.53 32.54
C HIS A 155 -3.03 8.20 31.54
N CYS A 156 -3.30 8.05 30.25
CA CYS A 156 -2.52 8.73 29.21
C CYS A 156 -2.59 10.26 29.37
N SER A 157 -1.50 10.95 28.98
CA SER A 157 -1.44 12.41 29.05
C SER A 157 -2.49 13.07 28.16
N ILE A 158 -2.87 14.32 28.47
CA ILE A 158 -3.86 15.07 27.68
C ILE A 158 -3.49 15.19 26.20
N ARG A 159 -2.18 15.24 25.88
CA ARG A 159 -1.68 15.29 24.50
C ARG A 159 -1.92 13.96 23.79
N VAL A 160 -1.70 12.83 24.46
CA VAL A 160 -1.99 11.50 23.90
C VAL A 160 -3.49 11.33 23.70
N LEU A 161 -4.31 11.76 24.67
CA LEU A 161 -5.77 11.72 24.56
C LEU A 161 -6.30 12.57 23.40
N GLU A 162 -5.77 13.79 23.21
CA GLU A 162 -6.06 14.63 22.04
C GLU A 162 -5.69 13.90 20.74
N ALA A 163 -4.49 13.30 20.69
CA ALA A 163 -3.99 12.65 19.50
C ALA A 163 -4.83 11.42 19.11
N VAL A 164 -5.22 10.59 20.09
CA VAL A 164 -6.15 9.48 19.88
C VAL A 164 -7.50 9.99 19.38
N ALA A 165 -8.05 11.05 19.98
CA ALA A 165 -9.32 11.59 19.55
C ALA A 165 -9.25 12.12 18.11
N LEU A 166 -8.20 12.88 17.76
CA LEU A 166 -8.18 13.67 16.53
C LEU A 166 -7.45 13.02 15.34
N HIS A 167 -6.84 11.84 15.45
CA HIS A 167 -5.97 11.32 14.38
C HIS A 167 -6.64 11.13 13.01
N HIS A 168 -7.95 10.82 12.96
CA HIS A 168 -8.72 10.80 11.70
C HIS A 168 -9.18 12.18 11.20
N HIS A 169 -9.09 13.21 12.06
CA HIS A 169 -9.74 14.50 11.84
C HIS A 169 -8.79 15.70 11.84
N VAL A 170 -7.52 15.49 12.22
CA VAL A 170 -6.54 16.55 12.37
C VAL A 170 -5.99 17.03 11.03
N LYS A 171 -6.01 18.34 10.81
CA LYS A 171 -5.41 18.96 9.65
C LYS A 171 -3.90 18.77 9.65
N ILE A 172 -3.39 17.95 8.72
CA ILE A 172 -1.97 17.76 8.50
C ILE A 172 -1.38 19.04 7.88
N ARG A 173 -0.48 19.70 8.60
CA ARG A 173 0.14 20.95 8.14
C ARG A 173 1.41 20.67 7.31
N PRO A 174 1.69 21.45 6.26
CA PRO A 174 2.88 21.25 5.42
C PRO A 174 4.20 21.22 6.22
N ARG A 175 4.31 22.04 7.26
CA ARG A 175 5.50 22.08 8.12
C ARG A 175 5.76 20.74 8.81
N THR A 176 4.72 20.12 9.39
CA THR A 176 4.84 18.84 10.10
C THR A 176 5.10 17.71 9.12
N LEU A 177 4.36 17.69 8.00
CA LEU A 177 4.50 16.69 6.95
C LEU A 177 5.87 16.72 6.28
N ASN A 178 6.40 17.90 5.94
CA ASN A 178 7.73 18.03 5.36
C ASN A 178 8.80 17.61 6.35
N LEU A 179 8.72 18.06 7.60
CA LEU A 179 9.72 17.69 8.61
C LEU A 179 9.78 16.17 8.82
N LEU A 180 8.63 15.52 8.96
CA LEU A 180 8.58 14.07 9.12
C LEU A 180 8.99 13.36 7.83
N GLY A 181 8.45 13.79 6.70
CA GLY A 181 8.68 13.15 5.42
C GLY A 181 10.11 13.31 4.91
N ASP A 182 10.81 14.39 5.22
CA ASP A 182 12.24 14.53 4.92
C ASP A 182 13.07 13.56 5.77
N SER A 183 12.71 13.40 7.06
CA SER A 183 13.41 12.47 7.96
C SER A 183 13.23 11.00 7.55
N LEU A 184 12.06 10.66 7.02
CA LEU A 184 11.72 9.33 6.52
C LEU A 184 12.05 9.14 5.03
N GLN A 185 12.67 10.14 4.39
CA GLN A 185 13.02 10.13 2.96
C GLN A 185 11.84 9.83 2.02
N LEU A 186 10.64 10.30 2.38
CA LEU A 186 9.44 10.14 1.58
C LEU A 186 9.55 10.93 0.27
N SER A 187 9.10 10.32 -0.83
CA SER A 187 8.99 10.99 -2.12
C SER A 187 7.96 12.13 -2.07
N SER A 188 8.08 13.08 -3.01
CA SER A 188 7.11 14.16 -3.15
C SER A 188 5.69 13.65 -3.44
N MET A 189 5.57 12.52 -4.16
CA MET A 189 4.29 11.88 -4.44
C MET A 189 3.61 11.39 -3.16
N VAL A 190 4.33 10.69 -2.28
CA VAL A 190 3.77 10.21 -1.00
C VAL A 190 3.35 11.38 -0.11
N LYS A 191 4.13 12.48 -0.09
CA LYS A 191 3.76 13.70 0.65
C LYS A 191 2.49 14.34 0.07
N LEU A 192 2.35 14.40 -1.26
CA LEU A 192 1.15 14.92 -1.91
C LEU A 192 -0.08 14.05 -1.61
N ASP A 193 0.06 12.73 -1.65
CA ASP A 193 -1.03 11.80 -1.32
C ASP A 193 -1.54 12.02 0.10
N ILE A 194 -0.63 12.13 1.09
CA ILE A 194 -1.01 12.40 2.48
C ILE A 194 -1.67 13.78 2.62
N PHE A 195 -1.17 14.79 1.89
CA PHE A 195 -1.71 16.14 1.96
C PHE A 195 -3.11 16.27 1.33
N HIS A 196 -3.38 15.50 0.29
CA HIS A 196 -4.64 15.52 -0.45
C HIS A 196 -5.61 14.40 -0.06
N TYR A 197 -5.26 13.55 0.91
CA TYR A 197 -6.13 12.51 1.41
C TYR A 197 -7.36 13.12 2.11
N ASN A 198 -8.54 12.85 1.54
CA ASN A 198 -9.88 13.28 1.97
C ASN A 198 -9.95 14.59 2.81
N PRO A 199 -9.68 15.76 2.20
CA PRO A 199 -9.47 17.02 2.92
C PRO A 199 -10.69 17.53 3.71
N VAL A 200 -11.89 16.97 3.48
CA VAL A 200 -13.11 17.30 4.22
C VAL A 200 -13.10 16.70 5.63
N GLN A 201 -12.41 15.57 5.84
CA GLN A 201 -12.33 14.90 7.13
C GLN A 201 -11.25 15.52 8.05
N TYR A 202 -10.17 16.08 7.49
CA TYR A 202 -9.04 16.68 8.22
C TYR A 202 -9.18 18.19 8.48
N ALA A 203 -10.19 18.57 9.28
CA ALA A 203 -10.50 19.98 9.56
C ALA A 203 -10.05 20.47 10.95
N ALA A 204 -9.73 19.57 11.88
CA ALA A 204 -9.42 19.93 13.26
C ALA A 204 -7.99 20.52 13.38
N PRO A 205 -7.76 21.57 14.19
CA PRO A 205 -6.46 22.22 14.27
C PRO A 205 -5.37 21.30 14.84
N GLY A 206 -5.69 20.56 15.92
CA GLY A 206 -4.88 19.55 16.64
C GLY A 206 -3.43 19.91 17.01
N GLY A 207 -2.89 19.20 17.99
CA GLY A 207 -1.46 19.24 18.32
C GLY A 207 -0.56 18.60 17.26
N ASN A 208 0.76 18.81 17.39
CA ASN A 208 1.75 18.17 16.52
C ASN A 208 1.73 16.64 16.68
N LEU A 209 1.45 16.13 17.88
CA LEU A 209 1.36 14.69 18.13
C LEU A 209 0.23 14.04 17.32
N ALA A 210 -0.96 14.64 17.33
CA ALA A 210 -2.11 14.19 16.53
C ALA A 210 -1.75 14.14 15.04
N GLN A 211 -1.11 15.20 14.52
CA GLN A 211 -0.66 15.25 13.14
C GLN A 211 0.35 14.15 12.81
N VAL A 212 1.32 13.87 13.69
CA VAL A 212 2.30 12.80 13.45
C VAL A 212 1.62 11.43 13.42
N ILE A 213 0.71 11.13 14.36
CA ILE A 213 -0.05 9.87 14.35
C ILE A 213 -0.86 9.75 13.04
N ALA A 214 -1.56 10.81 12.64
CA ALA A 214 -2.32 10.83 11.39
C ALA A 214 -1.43 10.58 10.17
N ILE A 215 -0.24 11.19 10.10
CA ILE A 215 0.72 10.95 9.01
C ILE A 215 1.21 9.49 9.02
N LEU A 216 1.53 8.92 10.19
CA LEU A 216 1.98 7.53 10.30
C LEU A 216 0.89 6.53 9.89
N ASP A 217 -0.35 6.79 10.29
CA ASP A 217 -1.51 5.96 9.92
C ASP A 217 -1.76 6.02 8.41
N GLN A 218 -1.70 7.22 7.82
CA GLN A 218 -1.78 7.40 6.37
C GLN A 218 -0.62 6.75 5.62
N LEU A 219 0.60 6.79 6.15
CA LEU A 219 1.73 6.06 5.58
C LEU A 219 1.48 4.57 5.57
N CYS A 220 0.92 4.01 6.64
CA CYS A 220 0.55 2.59 6.66
C CYS A 220 -0.59 2.30 5.68
N ALA A 221 -1.58 3.19 5.53
CA ALA A 221 -2.63 3.04 4.52
C ALA A 221 -2.08 3.08 3.08
N ILE A 222 -1.12 3.95 2.82
CA ILE A 222 -0.42 4.04 1.53
C ILE A 222 0.45 2.79 1.32
N GLU A 223 1.23 2.39 2.34
CA GLU A 223 2.00 1.15 2.30
C GLU A 223 1.10 -0.06 2.09
N ARG A 224 -0.10 -0.13 2.68
CA ARG A 224 -1.09 -1.17 2.39
C ARG A 224 -1.54 -1.13 0.92
N LYS A 225 -1.77 0.04 0.34
CA LYS A 225 -2.05 0.13 -1.11
C LYS A 225 -0.88 -0.36 -1.97
N PHE A 226 0.35 -0.30 -1.45
CA PHE A 226 1.56 -0.75 -2.15
C PHE A 226 2.02 -2.19 -1.79
N ARG A 227 1.71 -2.70 -0.59
CA ARG A 227 2.13 -4.00 -0.02
C ARG A 227 0.98 -5.00 0.08
N GLY A 228 -0.24 -4.49 0.23
CA GLY A 228 -1.48 -5.22 0.47
C GLY A 228 -2.25 -5.52 -0.82
N PHE A 229 -1.60 -6.21 -1.74
CA PHE A 229 -2.30 -6.99 -2.76
C PHE A 229 -1.88 -8.45 -2.63
N SER A 230 -2.37 -9.12 -1.57
CA SER A 230 -2.56 -10.56 -1.67
C SER A 230 -3.67 -10.76 -2.69
N GLY A 231 -3.34 -11.14 -3.93
CA GLY A 231 -4.30 -11.34 -5.03
C GLY A 231 -5.37 -12.42 -4.81
N LEU A 232 -5.64 -12.81 -3.56
CA LEU A 232 -6.78 -13.64 -3.19
C LEU A 232 -8.07 -12.80 -3.25
N GLY A 233 -8.77 -12.91 -4.38
CA GLY A 233 -10.06 -12.24 -4.62
C GLY A 233 -10.01 -11.13 -5.67
N LEU A 234 -8.83 -10.80 -6.21
CA LEU A 234 -8.73 -9.93 -7.38
C LEU A 234 -8.95 -10.71 -8.67
N GLU A 235 -9.52 -10.03 -9.66
CA GLU A 235 -9.55 -10.56 -11.02
C GLU A 235 -8.11 -10.73 -11.52
N PRO A 236 -7.78 -11.83 -12.23
CA PRO A 236 -6.42 -12.09 -12.72
C PRO A 236 -5.77 -10.91 -13.47
N GLN A 237 -6.60 -10.05 -14.08
CA GLN A 237 -6.17 -8.86 -14.82
C GLN A 237 -5.64 -7.73 -13.93
N GLN A 238 -6.08 -7.66 -12.67
CA GLN A 238 -5.60 -6.69 -11.67
C GLN A 238 -4.30 -7.19 -11.04
N ILE A 239 -4.21 -8.49 -10.73
CA ILE A 239 -2.97 -9.12 -10.26
C ILE A 239 -1.86 -8.97 -11.32
N GLU A 240 -2.18 -9.24 -12.59
CA GLU A 240 -1.28 -9.02 -13.73
C GLU A 240 -0.80 -7.57 -13.80
N TYR A 241 -1.72 -6.62 -13.65
CA TYR A 241 -1.41 -5.19 -13.72
C TYR A 241 -0.34 -4.79 -12.70
N GLU A 242 -0.52 -5.22 -11.46
CA GLU A 242 0.37 -4.88 -10.35
C GLU A 242 1.71 -5.59 -10.43
N VAL A 243 1.71 -6.89 -10.73
CA VAL A 243 2.96 -7.65 -10.80
C VAL A 243 3.84 -7.14 -11.93
N VAL A 244 3.26 -6.81 -13.09
CA VAL A 244 4.01 -6.20 -14.21
C VAL A 244 4.59 -4.87 -13.78
N ARG A 245 3.80 -4.02 -13.10
CA ARG A 245 4.27 -2.71 -12.63
C ARG A 245 5.45 -2.84 -11.68
N ASP A 246 5.35 -3.74 -10.71
CA ASP A 246 6.39 -3.93 -9.72
C ASP A 246 7.65 -4.55 -10.34
N LEU A 247 7.51 -5.45 -11.32
CA LEU A 247 8.62 -6.06 -12.06
C LEU A 247 9.38 -5.04 -12.92
N VAL A 248 8.68 -4.18 -13.68
CA VAL A 248 9.35 -3.22 -14.58
C VAL A 248 9.96 -2.04 -13.85
N ILE A 249 9.46 -1.68 -12.67
CA ILE A 249 10.05 -0.63 -11.80
C ILE A 249 11.17 -1.20 -10.92
N GLY A 250 11.28 -2.52 -10.81
CA GLY A 250 12.32 -3.20 -10.02
C GLY A 250 12.02 -3.26 -8.53
N ILE A 251 10.73 -3.25 -8.15
CA ILE A 251 10.26 -3.45 -6.77
C ILE A 251 10.28 -4.93 -6.40
N THR A 252 9.99 -5.80 -7.39
CA THR A 252 9.96 -7.26 -7.22
C THR A 252 10.74 -7.94 -8.37
N ASP A 253 10.92 -9.25 -8.27
CA ASP A 253 11.62 -10.08 -9.24
C ASP A 253 10.77 -11.26 -9.72
N ASN A 254 11.38 -12.16 -10.51
CA ASN A 254 10.70 -13.32 -11.06
C ASN A 254 10.31 -14.40 -10.04
N LYS A 255 10.58 -14.18 -8.74
CA LYS A 255 10.13 -15.04 -7.64
C LYS A 255 8.90 -14.48 -6.94
N ASP A 256 8.27 -13.44 -7.50
CA ASP A 256 7.05 -12.88 -6.95
C ASP A 256 5.93 -13.95 -6.88
N PRO A 257 5.36 -14.23 -5.70
CA PRO A 257 4.35 -15.28 -5.54
C PRO A 257 3.06 -15.01 -6.31
N ARG A 258 2.80 -13.76 -6.76
CA ARG A 258 1.65 -13.43 -7.61
C ARG A 258 1.78 -14.03 -9.02
N LEU A 259 3.00 -14.35 -9.48
CA LEU A 259 3.22 -15.03 -10.76
C LEU A 259 2.64 -16.45 -10.73
N ASP A 260 2.82 -17.17 -9.62
CA ASP A 260 2.23 -18.50 -9.42
C ASP A 260 0.70 -18.45 -9.41
N ALA A 261 0.11 -17.43 -8.78
CA ALA A 261 -1.34 -17.21 -8.78
C ALA A 261 -1.90 -16.94 -10.19
N LEU A 262 -1.11 -16.32 -11.07
CA LEU A 262 -1.43 -16.11 -12.48
C LEU A 262 -1.15 -17.34 -13.36
N GLY A 263 -0.54 -18.39 -12.80
CA GLY A 263 -0.09 -19.56 -13.55
C GLY A 263 1.03 -19.23 -14.55
N THR A 264 1.79 -18.16 -14.31
CA THR A 264 2.86 -17.67 -15.17
C THR A 264 4.20 -17.85 -14.48
N SER A 265 5.22 -18.28 -15.22
CA SER A 265 6.60 -18.27 -14.73
C SER A 265 7.44 -17.30 -15.56
N LEU A 266 8.42 -16.66 -14.93
CA LEU A 266 9.37 -15.78 -15.59
C LEU A 266 10.81 -16.20 -15.24
N ASN A 267 11.72 -16.02 -16.19
CA ASN A 267 13.15 -16.23 -16.05
C ASN A 267 13.86 -14.99 -15.46
N GLY A 268 13.20 -13.83 -15.46
CA GLY A 268 13.71 -12.56 -14.92
C GLY A 268 14.49 -11.71 -15.92
N ASN A 269 14.76 -12.25 -17.11
CA ASN A 269 15.47 -11.61 -18.21
C ASN A 269 14.59 -11.37 -19.45
N GLU A 270 13.27 -11.45 -19.30
CA GLU A 270 12.31 -11.23 -20.36
C GLU A 270 12.48 -9.86 -21.02
N SER A 271 12.21 -9.81 -22.32
CA SER A 271 12.14 -8.57 -23.08
C SER A 271 10.96 -7.73 -22.61
N VAL A 272 11.13 -6.41 -22.68
CA VAL A 272 10.08 -5.45 -22.33
C VAL A 272 9.83 -4.54 -23.51
N ILE A 273 8.57 -4.37 -23.92
CA ILE A 273 8.14 -3.34 -24.86
C ILE A 273 7.44 -2.24 -24.06
N LEU A 274 7.83 -0.98 -24.29
CA LEU A 274 7.15 0.20 -23.76
C LEU A 274 6.32 0.84 -24.88
N PHE A 275 5.11 1.27 -24.55
CA PHE A 275 4.25 2.12 -25.36
C PHE A 275 3.92 3.41 -24.60
N ASP A 276 4.32 4.55 -25.14
CA ASP A 276 4.14 5.89 -24.55
C ASP A 276 3.25 6.74 -25.47
N LEU A 277 2.10 7.18 -24.96
CA LEU A 277 1.11 7.93 -25.74
C LEU A 277 1.55 9.39 -25.95
N LYS A 278 1.63 9.82 -27.21
CA LYS A 278 1.95 11.21 -27.53
C LYS A 278 0.78 12.13 -27.18
N ALA A 279 1.10 13.23 -26.51
CA ALA A 279 0.18 14.32 -26.18
C ALA A 279 -1.03 13.91 -25.31
N PHE A 280 -0.93 12.78 -24.58
CA PHE A 280 -1.99 12.33 -23.68
C PHE A 280 -2.29 13.36 -22.57
N GLY A 281 -1.27 14.06 -22.07
CA GLY A 281 -1.46 15.16 -21.12
C GLY A 281 -2.38 16.28 -21.62
N SER A 282 -2.49 16.51 -22.93
CA SER A 282 -3.47 17.45 -23.50
C SER A 282 -4.89 16.88 -23.47
N PHE A 283 -5.04 15.57 -23.71
CA PHE A 283 -6.33 14.89 -23.58
C PHE A 283 -6.85 14.94 -22.15
N VAL A 284 -5.99 14.69 -21.16
CA VAL A 284 -6.33 14.78 -19.72
C VAL A 284 -6.85 16.16 -19.33
N LYS A 285 -6.31 17.24 -19.93
CA LYS A 285 -6.78 18.61 -19.66
C LYS A 285 -8.15 18.94 -20.25
N MET A 286 -8.59 18.19 -21.25
CA MET A 286 -9.81 18.48 -22.02
C MET A 286 -10.97 17.54 -21.70
N HIS A 287 -10.74 16.50 -20.88
CA HIS A 287 -11.72 15.45 -20.59
C HIS A 287 -11.84 15.22 -19.09
N THR A 288 -12.94 14.60 -18.68
CA THR A 288 -13.17 14.21 -17.29
C THR A 288 -12.26 13.05 -16.88
N GLU A 289 -12.03 12.90 -15.57
CA GLU A 289 -11.25 11.77 -15.04
C GLU A 289 -11.85 10.42 -15.48
N TYR A 290 -13.18 10.29 -15.52
CA TYR A 290 -13.86 9.08 -15.97
C TYR A 290 -13.52 8.74 -17.43
N GLU A 291 -13.55 9.71 -18.33
CA GLU A 291 -13.19 9.52 -19.74
C GLU A 291 -11.71 9.18 -19.92
N VAL A 292 -10.83 9.81 -19.11
CA VAL A 292 -9.40 9.50 -19.06
C VAL A 292 -9.16 8.06 -18.63
N GLN A 293 -9.80 7.61 -17.56
CA GLN A 293 -9.65 6.24 -17.05
C GLN A 293 -10.24 5.21 -18.02
N ASN A 294 -11.39 5.49 -18.64
CA ASN A 294 -11.95 4.62 -19.68
C ASN A 294 -11.06 4.51 -20.91
N MET A 295 -10.46 5.62 -21.34
CA MET A 295 -9.49 5.62 -22.44
C MET A 295 -8.27 4.76 -22.08
N LYS A 296 -7.75 4.92 -20.86
CA LYS A 296 -6.61 4.14 -20.37
C LYS A 296 -6.89 2.64 -20.36
N ALA A 297 -8.05 2.26 -19.83
CA ALA A 297 -8.51 0.87 -19.77
C ALA A 297 -8.74 0.30 -21.18
N SER A 298 -9.32 1.07 -22.09
CA SER A 298 -9.55 0.66 -23.48
C SER A 298 -8.24 0.38 -24.21
N ILE A 299 -7.25 1.26 -24.06
CA ILE A 299 -5.91 1.06 -24.65
C ILE A 299 -5.22 -0.16 -24.05
N LEU A 300 -5.30 -0.36 -22.74
CA LEU A 300 -4.74 -1.55 -22.08
C LEU A 300 -5.34 -2.84 -22.66
N GLN A 301 -6.65 -2.88 -22.88
CA GLN A 301 -7.33 -4.03 -23.48
C GLN A 301 -6.97 -4.23 -24.95
N LEU A 302 -6.79 -3.14 -25.71
CA LEU A 302 -6.29 -3.24 -27.09
C LEU A 302 -4.90 -3.87 -27.13
N ILE A 303 -3.98 -3.45 -26.25
CA ILE A 303 -2.65 -4.03 -26.17
C ILE A 303 -2.74 -5.52 -25.82
N ARG A 304 -3.51 -5.89 -24.79
CA ARG A 304 -3.73 -7.30 -24.37
C ARG A 304 -4.22 -8.20 -25.50
N ASN A 305 -5.14 -7.71 -26.33
CA ASN A 305 -5.68 -8.47 -27.46
C ASN A 305 -4.70 -8.63 -28.63
N MET A 306 -3.66 -7.81 -28.68
CA MET A 306 -2.71 -7.74 -29.80
C MET A 306 -1.35 -8.36 -29.48
N VAL A 307 -1.03 -8.61 -28.22
CA VAL A 307 0.14 -9.38 -27.78
C VAL A 307 -0.17 -10.88 -27.71
N ARG A 308 0.84 -11.77 -27.61
CA ARG A 308 0.65 -13.21 -27.80
C ARG A 308 -0.33 -13.79 -26.77
N VAL A 309 -1.43 -14.37 -27.27
CA VAL A 309 -2.27 -15.34 -26.57
C VAL A 309 -2.10 -16.67 -27.29
N ASN A 310 -1.10 -17.45 -26.90
CA ASN A 310 -0.89 -18.75 -27.54
C ASN A 310 -1.91 -19.75 -26.96
N ARG A 311 -2.86 -20.22 -27.78
CA ARG A 311 -3.96 -21.12 -27.36
C ARG A 311 -3.54 -22.59 -27.11
N GLY A 312 -2.24 -22.90 -27.17
CA GLY A 312 -1.74 -24.28 -27.05
C GLY A 312 -0.80 -24.54 -25.86
N LEU A 313 -0.19 -23.51 -25.27
CA LEU A 313 0.77 -23.61 -24.17
C LEU A 313 0.54 -22.41 -23.24
N ARG A 314 0.66 -22.62 -21.91
CA ARG A 314 0.36 -21.66 -20.82
C ARG A 314 1.25 -20.40 -20.78
N GLU A 315 1.74 -19.92 -21.91
CA GLU A 315 2.65 -18.77 -21.99
C GLU A 315 1.93 -17.56 -22.61
N ARG A 316 1.73 -16.52 -21.79
CA ARG A 316 1.04 -15.28 -22.14
C ARG A 316 1.93 -14.09 -21.86
N ASP A 317 1.93 -13.10 -22.77
CA ASP A 317 2.57 -11.81 -22.52
C ASP A 317 1.81 -11.04 -21.44
N MET A 318 2.52 -10.46 -20.49
CA MET A 318 1.89 -9.71 -19.39
C MET A 318 1.89 -8.21 -19.69
N VAL A 319 0.80 -7.52 -19.37
CA VAL A 319 0.60 -6.12 -19.77
C VAL A 319 0.08 -5.27 -18.61
N ALA A 320 0.64 -4.07 -18.43
CA ALA A 320 0.15 -3.08 -17.49
C ALA A 320 0.32 -1.65 -17.97
N LEU A 321 -0.46 -0.74 -17.39
CA LEU A 321 -0.17 0.70 -17.40
C LEU A 321 0.80 0.98 -16.24
N ILE A 322 1.95 1.58 -16.55
CA ILE A 322 3.04 1.82 -15.60
C ILE A 322 3.03 3.26 -15.10
N GLY A 323 2.71 4.20 -15.99
CA GLY A 323 2.68 5.63 -15.71
C GLY A 323 1.35 6.28 -16.08
N GLY A 324 1.34 7.61 -16.19
CA GLY A 324 0.14 8.35 -16.59
C GLY A 324 -0.34 8.01 -18.01
N ASP A 325 0.59 7.68 -18.90
CA ASP A 325 0.41 7.48 -20.35
C ASP A 325 1.36 6.40 -20.92
N GLU A 326 2.00 5.63 -20.05
CA GLU A 326 3.02 4.62 -20.37
C GLU A 326 2.49 3.21 -20.08
N TYR A 327 2.53 2.33 -21.08
CA TYR A 327 2.16 0.92 -20.97
C TYR A 327 3.37 0.04 -21.21
N ALA A 328 3.50 -1.04 -20.46
CA ALA A 328 4.56 -2.02 -20.66
C ALA A 328 4.00 -3.41 -20.97
N VAL A 329 4.74 -4.14 -21.80
CA VAL A 329 4.52 -5.56 -22.10
C VAL A 329 5.78 -6.32 -21.74
N ILE A 330 5.67 -7.32 -20.86
CA ILE A 330 6.72 -8.30 -20.58
C ILE A 330 6.49 -9.51 -21.48
N THR A 331 7.49 -9.87 -22.28
CA THR A 331 7.40 -10.94 -23.26
C THR A 331 8.69 -11.77 -23.35
N ARG A 332 8.55 -13.06 -23.64
CA ARG A 332 9.68 -13.98 -23.85
C ARG A 332 10.26 -13.89 -25.27
N VAL A 333 9.77 -12.97 -26.11
CA VAL A 333 10.32 -12.77 -27.46
C VAL A 333 11.68 -12.09 -27.36
N GLU A 334 12.73 -12.75 -27.82
CA GLU A 334 14.11 -12.22 -27.81
C GLU A 334 14.55 -11.67 -29.18
N ASP A 335 13.75 -11.86 -30.23
CA ASP A 335 14.05 -11.37 -31.57
C ASP A 335 13.60 -9.91 -31.74
N SER A 336 14.56 -9.02 -31.97
CA SER A 336 14.37 -7.58 -32.15
C SER A 336 13.48 -7.23 -33.35
N ALA A 337 13.53 -7.99 -34.45
CA ALA A 337 12.69 -7.77 -35.61
C ALA A 337 11.22 -8.15 -35.32
N VAL A 338 11.00 -9.17 -34.50
CA VAL A 338 9.66 -9.57 -34.06
C VAL A 338 9.09 -8.55 -33.07
N LEU A 339 9.88 -8.09 -32.09
CA LEU A 339 9.46 -7.07 -31.13
C LEU A 339 9.09 -5.76 -31.83
N ASN A 340 9.88 -5.33 -32.82
CA ASN A 340 9.57 -4.17 -33.65
C ASN A 340 8.21 -4.31 -34.36
N LYS A 341 7.97 -5.43 -35.05
CA LYS A 341 6.69 -5.69 -35.72
C LYS A 341 5.52 -5.74 -34.75
N MET A 342 5.72 -6.29 -33.55
CA MET A 342 4.71 -6.29 -32.49
C MET A 342 4.39 -4.86 -32.05
N ALA A 343 5.42 -4.04 -31.82
CA ALA A 343 5.27 -2.66 -31.39
C ALA A 343 4.55 -1.80 -32.46
N GLU A 344 4.94 -1.91 -33.72
CA GLU A 344 4.31 -1.21 -34.85
C GLU A 344 2.83 -1.57 -34.97
N ARG A 345 2.50 -2.87 -34.95
CA ARG A 345 1.12 -3.36 -35.04
C ARG A 345 0.24 -2.82 -33.92
N VAL A 346 0.73 -2.83 -32.68
CA VAL A 346 -0.01 -2.31 -31.52
C VAL A 346 -0.20 -0.80 -31.64
N ALA A 347 0.84 -0.06 -32.03
CA ALA A 347 0.78 1.38 -32.23
C ALA A 347 -0.22 1.80 -33.31
N GLU A 348 -0.28 1.07 -34.44
CA GLU A 348 -1.25 1.30 -35.51
C GLU A 348 -2.69 1.11 -35.03
N VAL A 349 -2.96 0.03 -34.28
CA VAL A 349 -4.30 -0.25 -33.75
C VAL A 349 -4.73 0.80 -32.73
N ILE A 350 -3.84 1.22 -31.82
CA ILE A 350 -4.13 2.29 -30.87
C ILE A 350 -4.48 3.58 -31.63
N LYS A 351 -3.67 3.95 -32.63
CA LYS A 351 -3.93 5.13 -33.46
C LYS A 351 -5.27 5.05 -34.18
N LEU A 352 -5.59 3.91 -34.78
CA LEU A 352 -6.85 3.69 -35.49
C LEU A 352 -8.07 3.76 -34.57
N LYS A 353 -7.98 3.22 -33.35
CA LYS A 353 -9.12 3.11 -32.43
C LYS A 353 -9.31 4.32 -31.52
N THR A 354 -8.24 5.05 -31.23
CA THR A 354 -8.24 6.12 -30.21
C THR A 354 -7.73 7.46 -30.72
N GLY A 355 -7.11 7.51 -31.90
CA GLY A 355 -6.47 8.71 -32.44
C GLY A 355 -5.09 9.01 -31.84
N PHE A 356 -4.68 8.34 -30.75
CA PHE A 356 -3.37 8.58 -30.15
C PHE A 356 -2.24 7.99 -30.98
N GLN A 357 -1.21 8.81 -31.22
CA GLN A 357 0.07 8.30 -31.69
C GLN A 357 0.85 7.71 -30.52
N VAL A 358 1.60 6.65 -30.78
CA VAL A 358 2.40 5.95 -29.78
C VAL A 358 3.88 6.09 -30.12
N ARG A 359 4.72 6.31 -29.10
CA ARG A 359 6.16 6.05 -29.16
C ARG A 359 6.39 4.68 -28.56
N ALA A 360 7.12 3.83 -29.25
CA ALA A 360 7.44 2.51 -28.74
C ALA A 360 8.94 2.29 -28.73
N GLY A 361 9.40 1.53 -27.76
CA GLY A 361 10.76 1.03 -27.65
C GLY A 361 10.75 -0.33 -26.97
N TYR A 362 11.86 -1.06 -27.06
CA TYR A 362 12.01 -2.34 -26.39
C TYR A 362 13.42 -2.52 -25.83
N GLY A 363 13.55 -3.39 -24.83
CA GLY A 363 14.83 -3.81 -24.26
C GLY A 363 14.92 -5.33 -24.23
N ILE A 364 16.13 -5.84 -24.44
CA ILE A 364 16.46 -7.28 -24.46
C ILE A 364 17.76 -7.51 -23.67
N GLY A 365 17.88 -8.69 -23.07
CA GLY A 365 19.14 -9.26 -22.59
C GLY A 365 19.60 -8.79 -21.20
N GLY A 366 18.93 -7.83 -20.59
CA GLY A 366 19.11 -7.46 -19.18
C GLY A 366 18.02 -8.04 -18.28
N SER A 367 17.97 -7.60 -17.02
CA SER A 367 16.80 -7.85 -16.16
C SER A 367 15.54 -7.16 -16.72
N ILE A 368 14.35 -7.58 -16.31
CA ILE A 368 13.08 -6.93 -16.72
C ILE A 368 13.12 -5.40 -16.49
N ALA A 369 13.61 -4.94 -15.34
CA ALA A 369 13.73 -3.52 -15.03
C ALA A 369 14.74 -2.80 -15.96
N GLU A 370 15.89 -3.41 -16.24
CA GLU A 370 16.87 -2.86 -17.19
C GLU A 370 16.31 -2.81 -18.61
N ASN A 371 15.58 -3.84 -19.03
CA ASN A 371 14.95 -3.91 -20.33
C ASN A 371 13.85 -2.84 -20.47
N TYR A 372 13.07 -2.60 -19.42
CA TYR A 372 12.12 -1.49 -19.38
C TYR A 372 12.83 -0.12 -19.50
N HIS A 373 13.95 0.07 -18.80
CA HIS A 373 14.74 1.30 -18.92
C HIS A 373 15.29 1.51 -20.34
N LYS A 374 15.83 0.47 -20.97
CA LYS A 374 16.27 0.50 -22.37
C LYS A 374 15.13 0.84 -23.33
N ALA A 375 13.96 0.22 -23.14
CA ALA A 375 12.76 0.49 -23.92
C ALA A 375 12.35 1.97 -23.82
N ARG A 376 12.41 2.54 -22.61
CA ARG A 376 12.14 3.95 -22.36
C ARG A 376 13.13 4.88 -23.06
N LEU A 377 14.43 4.60 -22.97
CA LEU A 377 15.46 5.38 -23.67
C LEU A 377 15.24 5.37 -25.19
N GLN A 378 14.91 4.21 -25.76
CA GLN A 378 14.63 4.10 -27.20
C GLN A 378 13.38 4.90 -27.60
N ALA A 379 12.30 4.83 -26.81
CA ALA A 379 11.09 5.61 -27.05
C ALA A 379 11.34 7.13 -26.94
N GLU A 380 12.19 7.56 -26.01
CA GLU A 380 12.61 8.95 -25.85
C GLU A 380 13.44 9.46 -27.02
N LEU A 381 14.34 8.65 -27.58
CA LEU A 381 15.13 9.01 -28.77
C LEU A 381 14.25 9.25 -30.01
N MET A 382 13.02 8.72 -30.03
CA MET A 382 12.03 9.02 -31.07
C MET A 382 11.29 10.35 -30.86
N LYS A 383 11.51 11.08 -29.76
CA LYS A 383 11.08 12.47 -29.64
C LYS A 383 11.93 13.32 -30.59
N LYS A 384 11.30 14.01 -31.55
CA LYS A 384 11.96 15.11 -32.27
C LYS A 384 12.57 16.05 -31.22
N ARG A 385 13.89 16.27 -31.28
CA ARG A 385 14.60 17.20 -30.39
C ARG A 385 13.90 18.56 -30.49
N ARG A 386 13.32 19.04 -29.40
CA ARG A 386 12.65 20.35 -29.35
C ARG A 386 13.62 21.53 -29.37
N PHE A 387 14.92 21.26 -29.21
CA PHE A 387 15.99 22.26 -29.25
C PHE A 387 17.22 21.64 -29.89
N LEU A 388 17.34 21.78 -31.20
CA LEU A 388 18.59 21.94 -31.95
C LEU A 388 18.13 22.49 -33.29
N VAL A 389 18.04 23.82 -33.35
CA VAL A 389 18.13 24.57 -34.59
C VAL A 389 19.62 24.89 -34.78
N ASP A 390 20.03 24.91 -36.04
CA ASP A 390 21.34 25.20 -36.65
C ASP A 390 22.21 23.96 -36.83
N GLU A 391 22.52 23.49 -38.05
CA GLU A 391 22.62 24.17 -39.37
C GLU A 391 21.70 23.61 -40.47
#